data_AF-A0A4Q4ZMY0-F1
#
_entry.id   AF-A0A4Q4ZMY0-F1
#
_cell.length_a   1.000
_cell.length_b   1.000
_cell.length_c   1.000
_cell.angle_alpha   90.00
_cell.angle_beta   90.00
_cell.angle_gamma   90.00
#
_symmetry.space_group_name_H-M   'P 1'
#
loop_
_entity.id
_entity.type
_entity.pdbx_description
1 polymer ?
#
loop_
_entity_poly.entity_id
_entity_poly.type
_entity_poly.pdbx_seq_one_letter_code
_entity_poly.pdbx_strand_id
1 'polypeptide(L)'
;MDGGILLVPESESNKQVRRRLTRRATVRPASVFVPRHPDETPEHHFPLQTVFTRTGQPRFVNRYDSREILIVVDGSCLNNGRRNDVARGGCSFKFKGAGPDSAPFTFRGGQYDPNGTVRFRLENRGPGGEPFDPTSNRAKLRAVIAALEFREWHAEGWRRVVLATDLEYVVFGATQWLPRWVRRRWRTQRTRKKVANRDLWEELNGIVESLRAHGTEVSFWLIPPGSAVKQDSALVRETKRAAREAAVQHSDAAAAEFTRLCGIMV
;
A
#
# COMPACT_ATOMS: atom_id res chain seq x y z
N MET A 1 -24.84 -13.87 -9.71
CA MET A 1 -23.93 -12.88 -10.34
C MET A 1 -22.68 -12.91 -9.50
N ASP A 2 -21.69 -13.66 -9.96
CA ASP A 2 -20.60 -14.15 -9.13
C ASP A 2 -19.71 -13.00 -8.69
N GLY A 3 -19.61 -12.82 -7.38
CA GLY A 3 -18.73 -11.84 -6.71
C GLY A 3 -17.24 -12.18 -6.80
N GLY A 4 -16.82 -12.80 -7.90
CA GLY A 4 -15.42 -13.02 -8.22
C GLY A 4 -14.71 -11.68 -8.30
N ILE A 5 -13.60 -11.54 -7.58
CA ILE A 5 -12.62 -10.50 -7.86
C ILE A 5 -12.22 -10.72 -9.32
N LEU A 6 -12.66 -9.84 -10.23
CA LEU A 6 -12.06 -9.71 -11.56
C LEU A 6 -10.59 -9.34 -11.32
N LEU A 7 -9.75 -10.37 -11.22
CA LEU A 7 -8.30 -10.23 -11.28
C LEU A 7 -8.00 -9.73 -12.68
N VAL A 8 -7.33 -8.58 -12.79
CA VAL A 8 -6.97 -7.99 -14.08
C VAL A 8 -6.15 -9.04 -14.85
N PRO A 9 -6.62 -9.53 -16.00
CA PRO A 9 -5.85 -10.45 -16.82
C PRO A 9 -4.53 -9.78 -17.20
N GLU A 10 -3.43 -10.55 -17.28
CA GLU A 10 -2.08 -10.06 -17.61
C GLU A 10 -2.05 -9.20 -18.89
N SER A 11 -2.98 -9.47 -19.83
CA SER A 11 -3.18 -8.71 -21.07
C SER A 11 -3.77 -7.31 -20.93
N GLU A 12 -4.39 -6.98 -19.79
CA GLU A 12 -5.02 -5.67 -19.51
C GLU A 12 -4.25 -4.82 -18.50
N SER A 13 -3.22 -5.37 -17.84
CA SER A 13 -2.32 -4.60 -16.97
C SER A 13 -1.56 -3.55 -17.79
N ASN A 14 -1.77 -2.28 -17.46
CA ASN A 14 -1.27 -1.18 -18.27
C ASN A 14 0.27 -1.08 -18.20
N LYS A 15 0.96 -1.59 -19.22
CA LYS A 15 2.43 -1.49 -19.41
C LYS A 15 2.96 -0.04 -19.32
N GLN A 16 2.09 0.98 -19.36
CA GLN A 16 2.46 2.39 -19.20
C GLN A 16 2.95 2.79 -17.79
N VAL A 17 2.64 2.02 -16.74
CA VAL A 17 2.91 2.45 -15.34
C VAL A 17 4.42 2.52 -15.02
N ARG A 18 5.26 1.73 -15.70
CA ARG A 18 6.72 1.65 -15.44
C ARG A 18 7.56 2.69 -16.17
N ARG A 19 7.07 3.92 -16.27
CA ARG A 19 7.84 4.98 -16.91
C ARG A 19 8.94 5.47 -15.98
N ARG A 20 10.20 5.25 -16.36
CA ARG A 20 11.36 5.81 -15.65
C ARG A 20 11.25 7.34 -15.56
N LEU A 21 11.33 7.88 -14.35
CA LEU A 21 11.23 9.31 -14.10
C LEU A 21 12.59 9.98 -14.32
N THR A 22 12.65 10.81 -15.36
CA THR A 22 13.80 11.67 -15.65
C THR A 22 13.64 13.02 -14.94
N ARG A 23 14.71 13.82 -14.84
CA ARG A 23 14.65 15.15 -14.21
C ARG A 23 13.63 16.13 -14.82
N ARG A 24 13.17 15.85 -16.04
CA ARG A 24 12.19 16.65 -16.79
C ARG A 24 10.75 16.16 -16.57
N ALA A 25 10.55 15.01 -15.93
CA ALA A 25 9.22 14.49 -15.66
C ALA A 25 8.48 15.40 -14.68
N THR A 26 7.23 15.71 -15.00
CA THR A 26 6.32 16.45 -14.12
C THR A 26 5.69 15.47 -13.16
N VAL A 27 6.15 15.47 -11.91
CA VAL A 27 5.57 14.65 -10.84
C VAL A 27 4.51 15.47 -10.10
N ARG A 28 3.28 14.98 -10.10
CA ARG A 28 2.19 15.52 -9.27
C ARG A 28 2.08 14.67 -7.99
N PRO A 29 2.52 15.19 -6.83
CA PRO A 29 2.55 14.42 -5.60
C PRO A 29 1.15 13.96 -5.16
N ALA A 30 1.10 12.93 -4.33
CA ALA A 30 -0.12 12.58 -3.59
C ALA A 30 -0.44 13.67 -2.55
N SER A 31 -1.69 13.73 -2.09
CA SER A 31 -2.12 14.67 -1.05
C SER A 31 -1.86 14.11 0.36
N VAL A 32 -1.81 15.00 1.35
CA VAL A 32 -1.88 14.62 2.77
C VAL A 32 -3.34 14.59 3.18
N PHE A 33 -3.76 13.52 3.85
CA PHE A 33 -5.04 13.47 4.54
C PHE A 33 -4.86 13.97 5.97
N VAL A 34 -5.75 14.85 6.41
CA VAL A 34 -5.78 15.37 7.78
C VAL A 34 -7.16 15.01 8.35
N PRO A 35 -7.23 14.21 9.43
CA PRO A 35 -8.51 13.90 10.05
C PRO A 35 -9.14 15.17 10.63
N ARG A 36 -10.48 15.21 10.68
CA ARG A 36 -11.20 16.34 11.28
C ARG A 36 -10.83 16.55 12.75
N HIS A 37 -10.57 15.47 13.46
CA HIS A 37 -10.09 15.47 14.84
C HIS A 37 -8.71 14.80 14.90
N PRO A 38 -7.67 15.47 15.42
CA PRO A 38 -6.29 14.97 15.38
C PRO A 38 -6.06 13.69 16.20
N ASP A 39 -6.88 13.48 17.23
CA ASP A 39 -6.79 12.33 18.14
C ASP A 39 -7.74 11.19 17.75
N GLU A 40 -8.41 11.28 16.60
CA GLU A 40 -9.34 10.24 16.14
C GLU A 40 -8.59 9.07 15.50
N THR A 41 -8.95 7.84 15.89
CA THR A 41 -8.37 6.64 15.27
C THR A 41 -8.94 6.41 13.86
N PRO A 42 -8.21 5.70 12.99
CA PRO A 42 -8.66 5.43 11.63
C PRO A 42 -10.06 4.81 11.54
N GLU A 43 -10.39 3.86 12.42
CA GLU A 43 -11.71 3.22 12.46
C GLU A 43 -12.83 4.11 13.01
N HIS A 44 -12.53 5.16 13.77
CA HIS A 44 -13.53 6.13 14.20
C HIS A 44 -13.85 7.13 13.08
N HIS A 45 -12.82 7.58 12.35
CA HIS A 45 -12.99 8.49 11.22
C HIS A 45 -13.59 7.80 9.99
N PHE A 46 -13.18 6.55 9.76
CA PHE A 46 -13.65 5.67 8.69
C PHE A 46 -14.28 4.41 9.29
N PRO A 47 -15.49 4.53 9.89
CA PRO A 47 -16.16 3.36 10.44
C PRO A 47 -16.49 2.36 9.35
N LEU A 48 -16.57 1.09 9.75
CA LEU A 48 -16.96 0.02 8.86
C LEU A 48 -18.43 0.18 8.48
N GLN A 49 -18.70 0.33 7.18
CA GLN A 49 -20.01 0.60 6.61
C GLN A 49 -20.21 -0.22 5.34
N THR A 50 -21.42 -0.74 5.13
CA THR A 50 -21.79 -1.39 3.86
C THR A 50 -22.47 -0.37 2.96
N VAL A 51 -21.81 0.00 1.87
CA VAL A 51 -22.38 0.88 0.83
C VAL A 51 -22.89 -0.01 -0.30
N PHE A 52 -24.14 -0.50 -0.15
CA PHE A 52 -24.75 -1.48 -1.06
C PHE A 52 -24.77 -1.04 -2.52
N THR A 53 -24.79 0.26 -2.79
CA THR A 53 -24.75 0.81 -4.16
C THR A 53 -23.38 0.69 -4.85
N ARG A 54 -22.32 0.31 -4.12
CA ARG A 54 -20.97 0.10 -4.67
C ARG A 54 -20.58 -1.36 -4.57
N THR A 55 -20.61 -1.90 -3.35
CA THR A 55 -20.25 -3.28 -3.06
C THR A 55 -21.14 -3.81 -1.95
N GLY A 56 -21.59 -5.07 -2.04
CA GLY A 56 -22.24 -5.76 -0.92
C GLY A 56 -21.31 -6.01 0.29
N GLN A 57 -20.02 -5.68 0.17
CA GLN A 57 -19.00 -5.90 1.19
C GLN A 57 -18.83 -4.66 2.09
N PRO A 58 -18.62 -4.82 3.41
CA PRO A 58 -18.36 -3.71 4.32
C PRO A 58 -16.98 -3.07 4.10
N ARG A 59 -16.91 -1.74 4.02
CA ARG A 59 -15.71 -0.92 3.75
C ARG A 59 -15.47 0.09 4.86
N PHE A 60 -14.23 0.54 5.04
CA PHE A 60 -13.91 1.66 5.94
C PHE A 60 -14.19 2.98 5.22
N VAL A 61 -15.38 3.53 5.41
CA VAL A 61 -15.88 4.68 4.65
C VAL A 61 -15.81 5.93 5.50
N ASN A 62 -15.30 7.03 4.93
CA ASN A 62 -15.24 8.29 5.66
C ASN A 62 -16.65 8.72 6.05
N ARG A 63 -16.88 8.93 7.35
CA ARG A 63 -18.20 9.34 7.87
C ARG A 63 -18.60 10.77 7.46
N TYR A 64 -17.64 11.55 6.97
CA TYR A 64 -17.83 12.93 6.52
C TYR A 64 -17.89 13.07 5.00
N ASP A 65 -17.44 12.07 4.25
CA ASP A 65 -17.59 12.00 2.78
C ASP A 65 -17.66 10.53 2.35
N SER A 66 -18.87 10.09 2.00
CA SER A 66 -19.10 8.70 1.63
C SER A 66 -18.33 8.26 0.39
N ARG A 67 -17.68 9.15 -0.38
CA ARG A 67 -16.85 8.83 -1.56
C ARG A 67 -15.38 8.58 -1.24
N GLU A 68 -14.99 8.57 0.04
CA GLU A 68 -13.63 8.25 0.46
C GLU A 68 -13.54 6.92 1.21
N ILE A 69 -12.52 6.12 0.88
CA ILE A 69 -12.20 4.84 1.53
C ILE A 69 -10.86 4.92 2.25
N LEU A 70 -10.79 4.27 3.41
CA LEU A 70 -9.54 4.03 4.13
C LEU A 70 -8.96 2.65 3.79
N ILE A 71 -7.64 2.64 3.58
CA ILE A 71 -6.83 1.44 3.60
C ILE A 71 -5.69 1.65 4.61
N VAL A 72 -5.58 0.77 5.59
CA VAL A 72 -4.46 0.77 6.54
C VAL A 72 -3.36 -0.11 5.99
N VAL A 73 -2.14 0.39 5.90
CA VAL A 73 -1.00 -0.33 5.32
C VAL A 73 0.17 -0.41 6.30
N ASP A 74 0.84 -1.55 6.35
CA ASP A 74 2.05 -1.72 7.14
C ASP A 74 3.04 -2.70 6.49
N GLY A 75 4.25 -2.71 7.03
CA GLY A 75 5.38 -3.46 6.51
C GLY A 75 6.39 -3.65 7.61
N SER A 76 6.87 -4.88 7.73
CA SER A 76 7.81 -5.32 8.75
C SER A 76 9.06 -5.88 8.09
N CYS A 77 10.20 -5.73 8.74
CA CYS A 77 11.42 -6.39 8.32
C CYS A 77 12.13 -6.95 9.55
N LEU A 78 12.17 -8.28 9.65
CA LEU A 78 12.97 -8.97 10.65
C LEU A 78 14.44 -8.76 10.33
N ASN A 79 15.26 -8.60 11.38
CA ASN A 79 16.70 -8.39 11.27
C ASN A 79 17.11 -7.19 10.41
N ASN A 80 16.25 -6.17 10.31
CA ASN A 80 16.50 -4.96 9.54
C ASN A 80 17.83 -4.30 9.96
N GLY A 81 18.76 -4.17 9.00
CA GLY A 81 20.07 -3.53 9.20
C GLY A 81 21.08 -4.36 10.01
N ARG A 82 20.78 -5.63 10.35
CA ARG A 82 21.73 -6.52 11.02
C ARG A 82 22.67 -7.16 9.97
N ARG A 83 23.97 -7.19 10.27
CA ARG A 83 25.00 -7.66 9.32
C ARG A 83 25.08 -9.18 9.15
N ASN A 84 24.71 -9.95 10.18
CA ASN A 84 24.95 -11.39 10.23
C ASN A 84 23.66 -12.23 10.22
N ASP A 85 22.51 -11.57 10.10
CA ASP A 85 21.20 -12.20 10.11
C ASP A 85 20.51 -11.98 8.76
N VAL A 86 19.88 -13.02 8.22
CA VAL A 86 19.09 -12.88 6.98
C VAL A 86 17.87 -12.00 7.26
N ALA A 87 17.82 -10.83 6.62
CA ALA A 87 16.68 -9.93 6.67
C ALA A 87 15.48 -10.53 5.94
N ARG A 88 14.28 -10.42 6.51
CA ARG A 88 13.05 -10.94 5.92
C ARG A 88 11.95 -9.89 6.03
N GLY A 89 11.40 -9.49 4.89
CA GLY A 89 10.34 -8.49 4.83
C GLY A 89 8.96 -9.13 4.73
N GLY A 90 7.96 -8.48 5.33
CA GLY A 90 6.55 -8.82 5.20
C GLY A 90 5.72 -7.57 5.01
N CYS A 91 4.70 -7.66 4.17
CA CYS A 91 3.83 -6.57 3.76
C CYS A 91 2.39 -6.91 4.15
N SER A 92 1.60 -5.91 4.52
CA SER A 92 0.17 -6.10 4.76
C SER A 92 -0.64 -4.84 4.50
N PHE A 93 -1.92 -5.04 4.20
CA PHE A 93 -2.90 -3.97 4.20
C PHE A 93 -4.29 -4.49 4.55
N LYS A 94 -5.13 -3.61 5.09
CA LYS A 94 -6.52 -3.87 5.44
C LYS A 94 -7.42 -2.82 4.80
N PHE A 95 -8.38 -3.27 4.00
CA PHE A 95 -9.22 -2.41 3.14
C PHE A 95 -10.72 -2.68 3.28
N LYS A 96 -11.09 -3.72 4.04
CA LYS A 96 -12.49 -4.10 4.28
C LYS A 96 -12.64 -4.80 5.63
N GLY A 97 -13.88 -5.05 6.04
CA GLY A 97 -14.23 -5.91 7.18
C GLY A 97 -14.79 -7.26 6.74
N ALA A 98 -15.15 -8.11 7.71
CA ALA A 98 -15.94 -9.32 7.42
C ALA A 98 -17.34 -8.92 6.95
N GLY A 99 -17.86 -9.65 5.96
CA GLY A 99 -19.19 -9.46 5.40
C GLY A 99 -19.93 -10.80 5.32
N PRO A 100 -21.24 -10.79 4.98
CA PRO A 100 -22.07 -11.99 4.90
C PRO A 100 -21.47 -13.07 3.98
N ASP A 101 -20.79 -12.64 2.91
CA ASP A 101 -20.16 -13.52 1.90
C ASP A 101 -18.62 -13.50 1.97
N SER A 102 -18.02 -13.11 3.10
CA SER A 102 -16.57 -13.14 3.20
C SER A 102 -16.08 -14.56 3.45
N ALA A 103 -15.71 -15.27 2.38
CA ALA A 103 -14.98 -16.52 2.46
C ALA A 103 -13.46 -16.26 2.58
N PRO A 104 -12.72 -16.98 3.45
CA PRO A 104 -11.26 -17.02 3.35
C PRO A 104 -10.87 -17.57 1.98
N PHE A 105 -9.97 -16.88 1.29
CA PHE A 105 -9.35 -17.41 0.08
C PHE A 105 -7.84 -17.47 0.28
N THR A 106 -7.30 -18.69 0.25
CA THR A 106 -5.85 -18.87 0.24
C THR A 106 -5.42 -18.89 -1.21
N PHE A 107 -4.59 -17.94 -1.60
CA PHE A 107 -3.82 -18.05 -2.83
C PHE A 107 -2.40 -18.49 -2.49
N ARG A 108 -1.68 -19.06 -3.47
CA ARG A 108 -0.33 -19.56 -3.22
C ARG A 108 0.59 -18.40 -2.83
N GLY A 109 0.95 -18.35 -1.54
CA GLY A 109 1.95 -17.44 -1.03
C GLY A 109 1.49 -16.17 -0.31
N GLY A 110 0.19 -16.04 -0.06
CA GLY A 110 -0.34 -15.05 0.87
C GLY A 110 -1.69 -15.50 1.40
N GLN A 111 -2.18 -14.78 2.41
CA GLN A 111 -3.47 -15.10 3.00
C GLN A 111 -4.39 -13.89 2.90
N TYR A 112 -5.58 -14.15 2.40
CA TYR A 112 -6.72 -13.25 2.51
C TYR A 112 -7.61 -13.73 3.66
N ASP A 113 -7.63 -12.97 4.75
CA ASP A 113 -8.57 -13.23 5.84
C ASP A 113 -9.96 -12.69 5.44
N PRO A 114 -11.07 -13.39 5.73
CA PRO A 114 -12.43 -12.89 5.52
C PRO A 114 -12.66 -11.48 6.06
N ASN A 115 -11.90 -11.08 7.09
CA ASN A 115 -11.86 -9.74 7.67
C ASN A 115 -11.18 -8.66 6.81
N GLY A 116 -10.79 -8.95 5.57
CA GLY A 116 -10.26 -7.95 4.63
C GLY A 116 -8.79 -7.60 4.81
N THR A 117 -8.03 -8.41 5.53
CA THR A 117 -6.57 -8.26 5.66
C THR A 117 -5.88 -9.08 4.59
N VAL A 118 -5.01 -8.43 3.81
CA VAL A 118 -4.09 -9.06 2.87
C VAL A 118 -2.69 -9.02 3.47
N ARG A 119 -1.97 -10.14 3.41
CA ARG A 119 -0.58 -10.23 3.86
C ARG A 119 0.24 -11.14 2.95
N PHE A 120 1.48 -10.73 2.71
CA PHE A 120 2.41 -11.41 1.80
C PHE A 120 3.85 -11.06 2.16
N ARG A 121 4.80 -11.93 1.80
CA ARG A 121 6.24 -11.68 2.01
C ARG A 121 6.76 -10.67 0.99
N LEU A 122 7.67 -9.80 1.43
CA LEU A 122 8.42 -8.94 0.52
C LEU A 122 9.30 -9.83 -0.36
N GLU A 123 9.29 -9.56 -1.66
CA GLU A 123 10.10 -10.25 -2.65
C GLU A 123 11.60 -10.07 -2.36
N ASN A 124 12.47 -10.83 -3.02
CA ASN A 124 13.93 -10.64 -2.94
C ASN A 124 14.49 -9.87 -4.16
N ARG A 125 13.63 -9.58 -5.15
CA ARG A 125 13.96 -8.90 -6.41
C ARG A 125 12.94 -7.82 -6.69
N GLY A 126 13.40 -6.66 -7.13
CA GLY A 126 12.53 -5.52 -7.43
C GLY A 126 11.86 -5.66 -8.79
N PRO A 127 11.01 -4.70 -9.18
CA PRO A 127 10.26 -4.68 -10.47
C PRO A 127 11.11 -4.75 -11.75
N GLY A 128 12.44 -4.68 -11.65
CA GLY A 128 13.37 -4.84 -12.76
C GLY A 128 14.19 -6.13 -12.68
N GLY A 129 13.79 -7.09 -11.84
CA GLY A 129 14.51 -8.34 -11.59
C GLY A 129 15.77 -8.24 -10.73
N GLU A 130 16.21 -7.02 -10.38
CA GLU A 130 17.42 -6.77 -9.58
C GLU A 130 17.25 -7.21 -8.11
N PRO A 131 18.21 -7.93 -7.53
CA PRO A 131 18.16 -8.33 -6.13
C PRO A 131 18.27 -7.11 -5.19
N PHE A 132 17.65 -7.20 -4.02
CA PHE A 132 17.75 -6.18 -2.99
C PHE A 132 17.76 -6.78 -1.59
N ASP A 133 18.31 -6.03 -0.63
CA ASP A 133 18.19 -6.37 0.79
C ASP A 133 16.84 -5.89 1.35
N PRO A 134 16.05 -6.76 1.98
CA PRO A 134 14.81 -6.37 2.65
C PRO A 134 15.05 -5.28 3.70
N THR A 135 14.18 -4.25 3.71
CA THR A 135 14.17 -3.21 4.74
C THR A 135 12.73 -2.87 5.11
N SER A 136 12.51 -2.35 6.33
CA SER A 136 11.15 -1.92 6.75
C SER A 136 10.57 -0.85 5.81
N ASN A 137 11.40 0.06 5.31
CA ASN A 137 10.97 1.11 4.38
C ASN A 137 10.48 0.51 3.05
N ARG A 138 11.22 -0.48 2.52
CA ARG A 138 10.85 -1.16 1.29
C ARG A 138 9.58 -1.98 1.45
N ALA A 139 9.45 -2.71 2.57
CA ALA A 139 8.24 -3.48 2.89
C ALA A 139 6.99 -2.58 2.94
N LYS A 140 7.05 -1.43 3.61
CA LYS A 140 5.90 -0.51 3.67
C LYS A 140 5.57 0.13 2.32
N LEU A 141 6.58 0.52 1.54
CA LEU A 141 6.36 1.09 0.21
C LEU A 141 5.75 0.05 -0.73
N ARG A 142 6.19 -1.21 -0.64
CA ARG A 142 5.60 -2.33 -1.38
C ARG A 142 4.16 -2.62 -0.96
N ALA A 143 3.85 -2.54 0.34
CA ALA A 143 2.49 -2.69 0.85
C ALA A 143 1.54 -1.60 0.32
N VAL A 144 2.02 -0.35 0.21
CA VAL A 144 1.27 0.76 -0.42
C VAL A 144 0.96 0.46 -1.89
N ILE A 145 1.97 0.04 -2.66
CA ILE A 145 1.79 -0.32 -4.08
C ILE A 145 0.75 -1.44 -4.20
N ALA A 146 0.91 -2.51 -3.41
CA ALA A 146 -0.03 -3.62 -3.40
C ALA A 146 -1.45 -3.18 -3.07
N ALA A 147 -1.62 -2.33 -2.04
CA ALA A 147 -2.93 -1.82 -1.66
C ALA A 147 -3.60 -1.03 -2.79
N LEU A 148 -2.86 -0.19 -3.51
CA LEU A 148 -3.42 0.62 -4.59
C LEU A 148 -3.74 -0.20 -5.85
N GLU A 149 -2.98 -1.27 -6.13
CA GLU A 149 -3.21 -2.15 -7.28
C GLU A 149 -4.16 -3.32 -6.98
N PHE A 150 -4.48 -3.57 -5.72
CA PHE A 150 -5.28 -4.73 -5.31
C PHE A 150 -6.69 -4.74 -5.93
N ARG A 151 -7.24 -3.55 -6.21
CA ARG A 151 -8.58 -3.35 -6.74
C ARG A 151 -8.58 -2.16 -7.69
N GLU A 152 -9.51 -2.20 -8.64
CA GLU A 152 -9.86 -1.02 -9.42
C GLU A 152 -10.71 -0.06 -8.57
N TRP A 153 -10.05 0.71 -7.70
CA TRP A 153 -10.71 1.61 -6.74
C TRP A 153 -11.64 2.63 -7.42
N HIS A 154 -11.26 3.08 -8.61
CA HIS A 154 -12.08 3.99 -9.42
C HIS A 154 -13.35 3.31 -9.95
N ALA A 155 -13.25 2.04 -10.37
CA ALA A 155 -14.39 1.24 -10.84
C ALA A 155 -15.36 0.88 -9.69
N GLU A 156 -14.87 0.83 -8.46
CA GLU A 156 -15.72 0.75 -7.26
C GLU A 156 -16.40 2.09 -6.89
N GLY A 157 -16.13 3.18 -7.62
CA GLY A 157 -16.75 4.49 -7.41
C GLY A 157 -16.12 5.33 -6.30
N TRP A 158 -14.89 5.03 -5.87
CA TRP A 158 -14.17 5.84 -4.88
C TRP A 158 -13.57 7.09 -5.51
N ARG A 159 -13.89 8.26 -4.96
CA ARG A 159 -13.27 9.53 -5.36
C ARG A 159 -11.89 9.71 -4.72
N ARG A 160 -11.67 9.11 -3.55
CA ARG A 160 -10.38 9.20 -2.85
C ARG A 160 -10.07 7.92 -2.09
N VAL A 161 -8.84 7.44 -2.23
CA VAL A 161 -8.25 6.40 -1.41
C VAL A 161 -7.31 7.05 -0.40
N VAL A 162 -7.59 6.83 0.89
CA VAL A 162 -6.78 7.32 2.01
C VAL A 162 -5.94 6.17 2.55
N LEU A 163 -4.63 6.29 2.42
CA LEU A 163 -3.66 5.32 2.93
C LEU A 163 -3.15 5.75 4.30
N ALA A 164 -3.48 5.00 5.34
CA ALA A 164 -2.99 5.26 6.69
C ALA A 164 -1.76 4.42 7.01
N THR A 165 -0.69 5.07 7.46
CA THR A 165 0.56 4.43 7.86
C THR A 165 1.33 5.29 8.88
N ASP A 166 2.21 4.68 9.67
CA ASP A 166 3.05 5.37 10.65
C ASP A 166 4.47 5.66 10.17
N LEU A 167 4.72 5.56 8.85
CA LEU A 167 6.06 5.78 8.30
C LEU A 167 6.15 7.10 7.54
N GLU A 168 6.78 8.08 8.17
CA GLU A 168 7.12 9.38 7.60
C GLU A 168 7.82 9.27 6.24
N TYR A 169 8.73 8.29 6.09
CA TYR A 169 9.44 8.09 4.82
C TYR A 169 8.50 7.85 3.64
N VAL A 170 7.40 7.12 3.87
CA VAL A 170 6.38 6.85 2.86
C VAL A 170 5.51 8.09 2.65
N VAL A 171 4.98 8.67 3.74
CA VAL A 171 4.05 9.80 3.64
C VAL A 171 4.74 11.02 3.04
N PHE A 172 5.87 11.47 3.58
CA PHE A 172 6.59 12.62 3.04
C PHE A 172 7.26 12.30 1.70
N GLY A 173 7.65 11.05 1.47
CA GLY A 173 8.13 10.59 0.18
C GLY A 173 7.11 10.84 -0.93
N ALA A 174 5.87 10.36 -0.75
CA ALA A 174 4.78 10.46 -1.72
C ALA A 174 4.23 11.88 -1.88
N THR A 175 4.24 12.68 -0.81
CA THR A 175 3.55 13.98 -0.77
C THR A 175 4.49 15.18 -0.98
N GLN A 176 5.80 15.05 -0.68
CA GLN A 176 6.73 16.19 -0.67
C GLN A 176 8.05 15.92 -1.40
N TRP A 177 8.67 14.76 -1.17
CA TRP A 177 10.06 14.53 -1.56
C TRP A 177 10.20 14.00 -2.98
N LEU A 178 9.27 13.18 -3.47
CA LEU A 178 9.35 12.57 -4.79
C LEU A 178 9.58 13.59 -5.93
N PRO A 179 8.81 14.70 -6.05
CA PRO A 179 9.08 15.72 -7.05
C PRO A 179 10.49 16.32 -6.93
N ARG A 180 10.99 16.49 -5.71
CA ARG A 180 12.34 17.04 -5.44
C ARG A 180 13.43 16.04 -5.82
N TRP A 181 13.25 14.75 -5.49
CA TRP A 181 14.16 13.68 -5.86
C TRP A 181 14.28 13.56 -7.38
N VAL A 182 13.16 13.59 -8.11
CA VAL A 182 13.16 13.52 -9.57
C VAL A 182 13.94 14.70 -10.18
N ARG A 183 13.65 15.94 -9.77
CA ARG A 183 14.38 17.14 -10.23
C ARG A 183 15.89 17.06 -9.93
N ARG A 184 16.26 16.45 -8.80
CA ARG A 184 17.65 16.26 -8.36
C ARG A 184 18.29 14.97 -8.87
N ARG A 185 17.75 14.35 -9.92
CA ARG A 185 18.28 13.11 -10.52
C ARG A 185 18.42 11.99 -9.48
N TRP A 186 17.42 11.83 -8.62
CA TRP A 186 17.35 10.81 -7.58
C TRP A 186 18.48 10.88 -6.56
N ARG A 187 18.80 12.10 -6.12
CA ARG A 187 19.77 12.37 -5.04
C ARG A 187 19.12 13.04 -3.85
N THR A 188 19.50 12.60 -2.65
CA THR A 188 19.05 13.19 -1.39
C THR A 188 19.58 14.61 -1.24
N GLN A 189 18.84 15.48 -0.55
CA GLN A 189 19.25 16.89 -0.37
C GLN A 189 20.54 17.00 0.43
N ARG A 190 20.59 16.35 1.59
CA ARG A 190 21.64 16.53 2.59
C ARG A 190 22.95 15.86 2.20
N THR A 191 22.88 14.61 1.75
CA THR A 191 24.07 13.77 1.53
C THR A 191 24.43 13.60 0.07
N ARG A 192 23.58 14.07 -0.86
CA ARG A 192 23.68 13.84 -2.32
C ARG A 192 23.84 12.36 -2.72
N LYS A 193 23.52 11.44 -1.80
CA LYS A 193 23.51 10.00 -2.04
C LYS A 193 22.32 9.63 -2.92
N LYS A 194 22.41 8.48 -3.60
CA LYS A 194 21.28 7.91 -4.35
C LYS A 194 20.10 7.71 -3.39
N VAL A 195 18.91 8.10 -3.83
CA VAL A 195 17.67 7.84 -3.10
C VAL A 195 17.39 6.34 -3.13
N ALA A 196 17.13 5.75 -1.96
CA ALA A 196 16.77 4.33 -1.85
C ALA A 196 15.36 4.08 -2.40
N ASN A 197 15.09 2.83 -2.82
CA ASN A 197 13.78 2.35 -3.32
C ASN A 197 13.24 3.15 -4.51
N ARG A 198 14.12 3.70 -5.35
CA ARG A 198 13.73 4.47 -6.54
C ARG A 198 12.75 3.71 -7.43
N ASP A 199 13.00 2.43 -7.62
CA ASP A 199 12.17 1.50 -8.40
C ASP A 199 10.71 1.54 -7.94
N LEU A 200 10.46 1.35 -6.64
CA LEU A 200 9.11 1.40 -6.07
C LEU A 200 8.51 2.81 -6.08
N TRP A 201 9.34 3.86 -5.95
CA TRP A 201 8.85 5.24 -6.06
C TRP A 201 8.39 5.60 -7.49
N GLU A 202 9.07 5.08 -8.51
CA GLU A 202 8.67 5.24 -9.91
C GLU A 202 7.35 4.50 -10.18
N GLU A 203 7.19 3.29 -9.66
CA GLU A 203 5.95 2.50 -9.76
C GLU A 203 4.77 3.17 -9.02
N LEU A 204 4.97 3.58 -7.77
CA LEU A 204 3.95 4.32 -7.00
C LEU A 204 3.51 5.60 -7.72
N ASN A 205 4.43 6.33 -8.34
CA ASN A 205 4.07 7.52 -9.11
C ASN A 205 3.11 7.19 -10.26
N GLY A 206 3.42 6.15 -11.03
CA GLY A 206 2.60 5.74 -12.15
C GLY A 206 1.19 5.32 -11.71
N ILE A 207 1.08 4.59 -10.60
CA ILE A 207 -0.22 4.16 -10.03
C ILE A 207 -1.04 5.37 -9.57
N VAL A 208 -0.41 6.31 -8.86
CA VAL A 208 -1.08 7.54 -8.40
C VAL A 208 -1.53 8.40 -9.58
N GLU A 209 -0.72 8.50 -10.65
CA GLU A 209 -1.11 9.21 -11.88
C GLU A 209 -2.27 8.51 -12.59
N SER A 210 -2.26 7.18 -12.67
CA SER A 210 -3.33 6.39 -13.27
C SER A 210 -4.65 6.57 -12.52
N LEU A 211 -4.66 6.38 -11.20
CA LEU A 211 -5.86 6.57 -10.38
C LEU A 211 -6.42 7.99 -10.53
N ARG A 212 -5.54 8.99 -10.52
CA ARG A 212 -5.94 10.40 -10.72
C ARG A 212 -6.55 10.63 -12.09
N ALA A 213 -6.03 10.02 -13.15
CA ALA A 213 -6.59 10.12 -14.49
C ALA A 213 -8.02 9.53 -14.57
N HIS A 214 -8.31 8.52 -13.74
CA HIS A 214 -9.65 7.92 -13.59
C HIS A 214 -10.52 8.63 -12.54
N GLY A 215 -10.11 9.80 -12.02
CA GLY A 215 -10.89 10.60 -11.08
C GLY A 215 -10.79 10.17 -9.61
N THR A 216 -9.86 9.28 -9.26
CA THR A 216 -9.59 8.84 -7.89
C THR A 216 -8.31 9.47 -7.35
N GLU A 217 -8.43 10.29 -6.32
CA GLU A 217 -7.28 10.88 -5.62
C GLU A 217 -6.65 9.88 -4.64
N VAL A 218 -5.33 9.96 -4.46
CA VAL A 218 -4.61 9.22 -3.42
C VAL A 218 -4.12 10.21 -2.37
N SER A 219 -4.51 9.98 -1.11
CA SER A 219 -4.07 10.77 0.03
C SER A 219 -3.40 9.89 1.08
N PHE A 220 -2.39 10.42 1.75
CA PHE A 220 -1.67 9.72 2.83
C PHE A 220 -2.00 10.33 4.18
N TRP A 221 -2.44 9.49 5.12
CA TRP A 221 -2.62 9.85 6.53
C TRP A 221 -1.43 9.32 7.34
N LEU A 222 -0.60 10.25 7.84
CA LEU A 222 0.45 9.91 8.79
C LEU A 222 -0.15 9.70 10.18
N ILE A 223 -0.02 8.49 10.71
CA ILE A 223 -0.31 8.18 12.11
C ILE A 223 1.00 8.41 12.89
N PRO A 224 1.09 9.42 13.77
CA PRO A 224 2.36 9.75 14.41
C PRO A 224 2.90 8.57 15.22
N PRO A 225 4.19 8.22 15.08
CA PRO A 225 4.81 7.20 15.92
C PRO A 225 4.67 7.54 17.40
N GLY A 226 4.26 6.58 18.22
CA GLY A 226 4.11 6.75 19.67
C GLY A 226 2.82 7.47 20.12
N SER A 227 2.00 7.98 19.20
CA SER A 227 0.71 8.62 19.54
C SER A 227 -0.29 7.66 20.18
N ALA A 228 -1.23 8.20 20.97
CA ALA A 228 -2.38 7.47 21.49
C ALA A 228 -3.22 6.86 20.36
N VAL A 229 -3.49 7.64 19.30
CA VAL A 229 -4.14 7.20 18.05
C VAL A 229 -3.59 5.86 17.54
N LYS A 230 -2.26 5.72 17.52
CA LYS A 230 -1.58 4.50 17.07
C LYS A 230 -1.78 3.33 18.03
N GLN A 231 -1.78 3.59 19.33
CA GLN A 231 -1.91 2.58 20.38
C GLN A 231 -3.35 2.05 20.44
N ASP A 232 -4.31 2.97 20.32
CA ASP A 232 -5.74 2.69 20.46
C ASP A 232 -6.31 2.03 19.20
N SER A 233 -5.76 2.33 18.02
CA SER A 233 -6.27 1.77 16.77
C SER A 233 -6.08 0.25 16.67
N ALA A 234 -7.20 -0.48 16.61
CA ALA A 234 -7.26 -1.90 16.33
C ALA A 234 -6.78 -2.20 14.89
N LEU A 235 -7.21 -1.40 13.91
CA LEU A 235 -6.81 -1.58 12.50
C LEU A 235 -5.29 -1.50 12.32
N VAL A 236 -4.65 -0.54 12.99
CA VAL A 236 -3.19 -0.35 12.94
C VAL A 236 -2.48 -1.53 13.59
N ARG A 237 -2.92 -1.98 14.77
CA ARG A 237 -2.34 -3.15 15.45
C ARG A 237 -2.47 -4.43 14.63
N GLU A 238 -3.64 -4.69 14.07
CA GLU A 238 -3.90 -5.88 13.25
C GLU A 238 -3.03 -5.90 11.99
N THR A 239 -2.98 -4.77 11.28
CA THR A 239 -2.17 -4.65 10.06
C THR A 239 -0.69 -4.85 10.36
N LYS A 240 -0.18 -4.26 11.46
CA LYS A 240 1.19 -4.47 11.95
C LYS A 240 1.50 -5.93 12.25
N ARG A 241 0.60 -6.60 12.97
CA ARG A 241 0.74 -8.02 13.30
C ARG A 241 0.82 -8.87 12.03
N ALA A 242 -0.08 -8.63 11.08
CA ALA A 242 -0.12 -9.33 9.80
C ALA A 242 1.17 -9.14 8.96
N ALA A 243 1.74 -7.93 8.94
CA ALA A 243 3.02 -7.68 8.26
C ALA A 243 4.17 -8.46 8.92
N ARG A 244 4.19 -8.54 10.26
CA ARG A 244 5.20 -9.30 10.99
C ARG A 244 5.06 -10.80 10.78
N GLU A 245 3.84 -11.34 10.79
CA GLU A 245 3.56 -12.75 10.50
C GLU A 245 4.01 -13.12 9.08
N ALA A 246 3.74 -12.25 8.10
CA ALA A 246 4.17 -12.46 6.72
C ALA A 246 5.70 -12.49 6.57
N ALA A 247 6.43 -11.72 7.39
CA ALA A 247 7.89 -11.76 7.41
C ALA A 247 8.46 -13.08 7.98
N VAL A 248 7.68 -13.81 8.79
CA VAL A 248 8.07 -15.08 9.41
C VAL A 248 7.72 -16.28 8.52
N GLN A 249 6.49 -16.31 7.99
CA GLN A 249 5.84 -17.56 7.55
C GLN A 249 6.08 -17.98 6.09
N HIS A 250 6.45 -17.07 5.17
CA HIS A 250 6.43 -17.40 3.74
C HIS A 250 7.82 -17.75 3.16
N SER A 251 7.85 -18.70 2.21
CA SER A 251 9.04 -19.02 1.39
C SER A 251 9.22 -18.03 0.24
N ASP A 252 10.38 -18.03 -0.43
CA ASP A 252 10.64 -17.10 -1.54
C ASP A 252 9.72 -17.31 -2.76
N ALA A 253 9.26 -18.54 -2.98
CA ALA A 253 8.32 -18.88 -4.05
C ALA A 253 6.94 -18.23 -3.89
N ALA A 254 6.53 -17.99 -2.64
CA ALA A 254 5.23 -17.41 -2.29
C ALA A 254 5.09 -15.93 -2.66
N ALA A 255 6.17 -15.15 -2.56
CA ALA A 255 6.14 -13.70 -2.79
C ALA A 255 5.98 -13.34 -4.28
N ALA A 256 6.63 -14.09 -5.18
CA ALA A 256 6.58 -13.85 -6.62
C ALA A 256 5.20 -14.16 -7.24
N GLU A 257 4.44 -15.08 -6.64
CA GLU A 257 3.12 -15.49 -7.14
C GLU A 257 2.01 -14.55 -6.67
N PHE A 258 2.05 -14.04 -5.43
CA PHE A 258 1.15 -12.95 -5.00
C PHE A 258 1.25 -11.74 -5.92
N THR A 259 2.49 -11.35 -6.23
CA THR A 259 2.82 -10.23 -7.12
C THR A 259 2.12 -10.48 -8.45
N ARG A 260 2.34 -11.65 -9.06
CA ARG A 260 1.62 -12.09 -10.28
C ARG A 260 0.09 -12.04 -10.17
N LEU A 261 -0.48 -12.55 -9.08
CA LEU A 261 -1.93 -12.65 -8.89
C LEU A 261 -2.60 -11.29 -8.65
N CYS A 262 -1.90 -10.32 -8.09
CA CYS A 262 -2.36 -8.94 -7.98
C CYS A 262 -2.07 -8.11 -9.24
N GLY A 263 -1.57 -8.71 -10.33
CA GLY A 263 -1.14 -7.98 -11.53
C GLY A 263 0.12 -7.13 -11.34
N ILE A 264 0.80 -7.30 -10.21
CA ILE A 264 2.03 -6.58 -9.86
C ILE A 264 3.17 -7.41 -10.45
N MET A 265 3.91 -6.91 -11.43
CA MET A 265 4.99 -7.71 -12.04
C MET A 265 6.28 -7.62 -11.18
N VAL A 266 7.07 -8.69 -11.08
CA VAL A 266 8.48 -8.63 -10.62
C VAL A 266 9.39 -8.36 -11.81
#